data_AF-A0A1L6KW34-F1
#
_entry.id   AF-A0A1L6KW34-F1
#
_cell.length_a   1.000
_cell.length_b   1.000
_cell.length_c   1.000
_cell.angle_alpha   90.00
_cell.angle_beta   90.00
_cell.angle_gamma   90.00
#
_symmetry.space_group_name_H-M   'P 1'
#
loop_
_entity.id
_entity.type
_entity.pdbx_description
1 polymer ?
#
loop_
_entity_poly.entity_id
_entity_poly.type
_entity_poly.pdbx_seq_one_letter_code
_entity_poly.pdbx_strand_id
1 'polypeptide(L)' 'RARGGIIYVFADKDSHFESDDTMRVINVNHTDDIIAPIVYTLPLQLLSYYVAVIKGTDVDQPRNLAKSVTVE' A
#
# COMPACT_ATOMS: atom_id res chain seq x y z
N ARG A 1 -13.12 20.92 -6.81
CA ARG A 1 -12.53 20.15 -5.69
C ARG A 1 -12.43 21.09 -4.48
N ALA A 2 -13.03 20.77 -3.33
CA ALA A 2 -13.19 21.73 -2.22
C ALA A 2 -12.17 21.58 -1.06
N ARG A 3 -11.39 20.49 -1.01
CA ARG A 3 -10.52 20.16 0.15
C ARG A 3 -9.09 19.70 -0.21
N GLY A 4 -8.65 19.86 -1.46
CA GLY A 4 -7.27 19.50 -1.85
C GLY A 4 -6.92 18.02 -1.75
N GLY A 5 -7.89 17.11 -1.84
CA GLY A 5 -7.63 15.66 -1.77
C GLY A 5 -6.73 15.18 -2.91
N ILE A 6 -5.73 14.37 -2.55
CA ILE A 6 -4.79 13.71 -3.46
C ILE A 6 -5.09 12.21 -3.47
N ILE A 7 -5.16 11.61 -4.65
CA ILE A 7 -5.38 10.18 -4.84
C ILE A 7 -4.04 9.52 -5.12
N TYR A 8 -3.70 8.45 -4.40
CA TYR A 8 -2.58 7.58 -4.73
C TYR A 8 -3.13 6.31 -5.36
N VAL A 9 -2.70 6.01 -6.59
CA VAL A 9 -3.19 4.88 -7.39
C VAL A 9 -2.04 3.92 -7.62
N PHE A 10 -2.17 2.69 -7.16
CA PHE A 10 -1.32 1.58 -7.62
C PHE A 10 -1.96 1.03 -8.89
N ALA A 11 -1.25 1.08 -10.01
CA ALA A 11 -1.80 0.69 -11.31
C ALA A 11 -0.78 -0.11 -12.11
N ASP A 12 -1.26 -0.94 -13.03
CA ASP A 12 -0.41 -1.64 -13.97
C ASP A 12 0.35 -0.61 -14.82
N LYS A 13 1.66 -0.80 -15.01
CA LYS A 13 2.48 0.06 -15.87
C LYS A 13 1.92 0.23 -17.29
N ASP A 14 1.16 -0.75 -17.79
CA ASP A 14 0.60 -0.78 -19.14
C ASP A 14 -0.83 -0.20 -19.19
N SER A 15 -1.37 0.28 -18.06
CA SER A 15 -2.70 0.92 -17.99
C SER A 15 -2.71 2.39 -18.43
N HIS A 16 -1.54 2.97 -18.71
CA HIS A 16 -1.37 4.36 -19.17
C HIS A 16 -2.02 5.44 -18.28
N PHE A 17 -2.15 5.19 -16.96
CA PHE A 17 -2.50 6.24 -16.02
C PHE A 17 -1.35 7.24 -15.87
N GLU A 18 -1.65 8.52 -16.03
CA GLU A 18 -0.69 9.60 -15.83
C GLU A 18 -0.94 10.31 -14.50
N SER A 19 0.13 10.75 -13.84
CA SER A 19 0.01 11.58 -12.64
C SER A 19 -0.36 13.01 -13.03
N ASP A 20 -1.24 13.65 -12.26
CA ASP A 20 -1.59 15.06 -12.39
C ASP A 20 -1.47 15.77 -11.03
N ASP A 21 -1.87 17.03 -10.89
CA ASP A 21 -1.76 17.77 -9.61
C ASP A 21 -2.43 17.09 -8.41
N THR A 22 -3.36 16.18 -8.70
CA THR A 22 -4.27 15.62 -7.73
C THR A 22 -4.32 14.09 -7.69
N MET A 23 -3.58 13.44 -8.59
CA MET A 23 -3.42 12.00 -8.69
C MET A 23 -1.94 11.66 -8.79
N ARG A 24 -1.50 10.70 -7.98
CA ARG A 24 -0.14 10.16 -7.98
C ARG A 24 -0.24 8.69 -8.34
N VAL A 25 0.31 8.32 -9.49
CA VAL A 25 0.30 6.94 -9.98
C VAL A 25 1.61 6.26 -9.59
N ILE A 26 1.50 5.11 -8.93
CA ILE A 26 2.60 4.20 -8.62
C ILE A 26 2.44 2.99 -9.54
N ASN A 27 3.36 2.87 -10.50
CA ASN A 27 3.32 1.78 -11.46
C ASN A 27 3.78 0.47 -10.82
N VAL A 28 2.93 -0.54 -10.92
CA VAL A 28 3.18 -1.94 -10.59
C VAL A 28 3.47 -2.67 -11.89
N ASN A 29 4.42 -3.61 -11.88
CA ASN A 29 4.73 -4.40 -13.07
C ASN A 29 3.49 -5.20 -13.51
N HIS A 30 3.34 -5.31 -14.83
CA HIS A 30 2.32 -6.18 -15.42
C HIS A 30 2.47 -7.62 -14.91
N THR A 31 1.34 -8.24 -14.59
CA THR A 31 1.25 -9.58 -14.02
C THR A 31 -0.08 -10.22 -14.40
N ASP A 32 -0.16 -11.55 -14.44
CA ASP A 32 -1.41 -12.24 -14.74
C ASP A 32 -2.51 -11.88 -13.73
N ASP A 33 -3.74 -11.67 -14.22
CA ASP A 33 -4.89 -11.29 -13.41
C ASP A 33 -5.13 -12.23 -12.21
N ILE A 34 -4.84 -13.52 -12.37
CA ILE A 34 -5.02 -14.54 -11.34
C ILE A 34 -4.09 -14.31 -10.13
N ILE A 35 -2.89 -13.75 -10.33
CA ILE A 35 -1.92 -13.46 -9.26
C ILE A 35 -1.87 -11.98 -8.90
N ALA A 36 -2.51 -11.10 -9.68
CA ALA A 36 -2.54 -9.66 -9.41
C ALA A 36 -2.94 -9.32 -7.95
N PRO A 37 -3.95 -9.96 -7.31
CA PRO A 37 -4.28 -9.67 -5.92
C PRO A 37 -3.10 -9.90 -4.96
N ILE A 38 -2.29 -10.94 -5.19
CA ILE A 38 -1.11 -11.27 -4.39
C ILE A 38 -0.04 -10.20 -4.61
N VAL A 39 0.28 -9.90 -5.87
CA VAL A 39 1.32 -8.93 -6.24
C VAL A 39 1.01 -7.53 -5.69
N TYR A 40 -0.26 -7.10 -5.77
CA TYR A 40 -0.69 -5.80 -5.26
C TYR A 40 -0.69 -5.71 -3.72
N THR A 41 -0.61 -6.84 -2.99
CA THR A 41 -0.41 -6.77 -1.52
C THR A 41 0.99 -6.29 -1.14
N LEU A 42 2.01 -6.60 -1.95
CA LEU A 42 3.41 -6.27 -1.65
C LEU A 42 3.65 -4.76 -1.48
N PRO A 43 3.25 -3.87 -2.41
CA PRO A 43 3.47 -2.43 -2.23
C PRO A 43 2.71 -1.86 -1.03
N LEU A 44 1.55 -2.43 -0.67
CA LEU A 44 0.78 -2.00 0.50
C LEU A 44 1.42 -2.44 1.82
N GLN A 45 1.99 -3.64 1.86
CA GLN A 45 2.80 -4.12 2.99
C GLN A 45 4.05 -3.24 3.17
N LEU A 46 4.76 -2.94 2.06
CA LEU A 46 5.94 -2.07 2.08
C LEU A 46 5.59 -0.63 2.48
N LEU A 47 4.47 -0.08 2.01
CA LEU A 47 3.99 1.23 2.44
C LEU A 47 3.79 1.27 3.96
N SER A 48 3.12 0.26 4.51
CA SER A 48 2.87 0.16 5.95
C SER A 48 4.19 0.05 6.74
N TYR A 49 5.10 -0.81 6.26
CA TYR A 49 6.43 -0.99 6.84
C TYR A 49 7.23 0.32 6.87
N TYR A 50 7.38 1.00 5.73
CA TYR A 50 8.16 2.23 5.67
C TYR A 50 7.54 3.36 6.50
N VAL A 51 6.21 3.47 6.54
CA VAL A 51 5.55 4.42 7.44
C VAL A 51 5.84 4.10 8.91
N ALA A 52 5.79 2.82 9.30
CA ALA A 52 6.09 2.39 10.67
C ALA A 52 7.54 2.68 11.07
N VAL A 53 8.50 2.39 10.17
CA VAL A 53 9.93 2.72 10.35
C VAL A 53 10.13 4.23 10.51
N ILE A 54 9.55 5.05 9.63
CA ILE A 54 9.65 6.52 9.69
C ILE A 54 9.04 7.07 10.99
N LYS A 55 7.92 6.48 11.45
CA LYS A 55 7.26 6.87 12.69
C LYS A 55 7.94 6.33 13.95
N GLY A 56 8.95 5.46 13.82
CA GLY A 56 9.64 4.84 14.95
C GLY A 56 8.73 3.94 15.80
N THR A 57 7.68 3.35 15.20
CA THR A 57 6.81 2.39 15.90
C THR A 57 7.41 0.99 15.82
N ASP A 58 7.11 0.14 16.80
CA ASP A 58 7.53 -1.27 16.78
C ASP A 58 6.82 -2.02 15.64
N VAL A 59 7.60 -2.42 14.64
CA VAL A 59 7.13 -3.10 13.43
C VAL A 59 6.79 -4.56 13.72
N ASP A 60 7.59 -5.21 14.55
CA ASP A 60 7.47 -6.65 14.81
C ASP A 60 6.43 -6.92 15.92
N GLN A 61 6.28 -6.00 16.85
CA GLN A 61 5.36 -6.09 17.99
C GLN A 61 4.50 -4.83 18.12
N PRO A 62 3.55 -4.60 17.19
CA PRO A 62 2.66 -3.45 17.25
C PRO A 62 1.81 -3.46 18.53
N ARG A 63 1.62 -2.27 19.10
CA ARG A 63 0.91 -2.08 20.37
C ARG A 63 -0.49 -2.73 20.32
N ASN A 64 -0.85 -3.44 21.39
CA ASN A 64 -2.14 -4.10 21.60
C ASN A 64 -2.41 -5.34 20.71
N LEU A 65 -1.42 -5.84 19.98
CA LEU A 65 -1.58 -7.03 19.15
C LEU A 65 -0.72 -8.20 19.66
N ALA A 66 -1.22 -9.40 19.41
CA ALA A 66 -0.50 -10.65 19.60
C ALA A 66 -0.44 -11.36 18.24
N LYS A 67 0.58 -12.21 18.05
CA LYS A 67 0.70 -13.00 16.81
C LYS A 67 -0.49 -13.95 16.60
N SER A 68 -1.04 -14.46 17.69
CA SER A 68 -2.25 -15.28 17.75
C SER A 68 -2.91 -15.06 19.11
N VAL A 69 -4.24 -14.94 19.14
CA VAL A 69 -5.01 -14.89 20.39
C VAL A 69 -5.44 -16.32 20.72
N THR A 70 -4.94 -16.87 21.82
CA THR A 70 -5.11 -18.30 22.18
C THR A 70 -6.02 -18.51 23.39
N VAL A 71 -6.54 -17.42 23.97
CA VAL A 71 -7.48 -17.45 25.10
C VAL A 71 -8.73 -16.66 24.71
N GLU A 72 -9.90 -17.19 25.06
CA GLU A 72 -11.21 -16.53 24.90
C GLU A 72 -11.50 -15.58 26.07
#